data_AF-A0A816HDU1-F1
#
_entry.id   AF-A0A816HDU1-F1
#
_cell.length_a   1.000
_cell.length_b   1.000
_cell.length_c   1.000
_cell.angle_alpha   90.00
_cell.angle_beta   90.00
_cell.angle_gamma   90.00
#
_symmetry.space_group_name_H-M   'P 1'
#
loop_
_entity.id
_entity.type
_entity.pdbx_description
1 polymer ?
#
loop_
_entity_poly.entity_id
_entity_poly.type
_entity_poly.pdbx_seq_one_letter_code
_entity_poly.pdbx_strand_id
1 'polypeptide(L)'
;MPLWISDDGHEVVCVGSIEELKQLSGVSVDDIHHKGLLRRIPEVFDFWFESGSMPYAQVHYPIDGRRTFTDTFPADFIAEGIDQTRGWFYTLLVISTTLFDQPPFKNLIV
;
A
#
# COMPACT_ATOMS: atom_id res chain seq x y z
N MET A 1 -6.83 -6.12 4.07
CA MET A 1 -6.12 -6.47 2.82
C MET A 1 -7.14 -6.64 1.70
N PRO A 2 -6.88 -6.15 0.48
CA PRO A 2 -7.87 -6.10 -0.60
C PRO A 2 -7.93 -7.42 -1.40
N LEU A 3 -8.12 -8.54 -0.68
CA LEU A 3 -8.35 -9.85 -1.29
C LEU A 3 -9.80 -10.27 -1.10
N TRP A 4 -10.40 -10.75 -2.18
CA TRP A 4 -11.72 -11.37 -2.23
C TRP A 4 -11.55 -12.84 -2.59
N ILE A 5 -12.16 -13.72 -1.81
CA ILE A 5 -12.02 -15.17 -1.94
C ILE A 5 -13.40 -15.83 -2.09
N SER A 6 -13.45 -16.90 -2.89
CA SER A 6 -14.64 -17.75 -3.01
C SER A 6 -14.85 -18.59 -1.76
N ASP A 7 -16.09 -19.03 -1.51
CA ASP A 7 -16.41 -19.86 -0.34
C ASP A 7 -15.65 -21.21 -0.34
N ASP A 8 -15.24 -21.70 -1.52
CA ASP A 8 -14.42 -22.92 -1.69
C ASP A 8 -12.90 -22.66 -1.70
N GLY A 9 -12.47 -21.40 -1.65
CA GLY A 9 -11.06 -20.99 -1.63
C GLY A 9 -10.29 -21.16 -2.95
N HIS A 10 -10.94 -21.54 -4.05
CA HIS A 10 -10.28 -21.77 -5.34
C HIS A 10 -10.04 -20.49 -6.14
N GLU A 11 -10.87 -19.46 -5.92
CA GLU A 11 -10.74 -18.18 -6.61
C GLU A 11 -10.33 -17.10 -5.61
N VAL A 12 -9.23 -16.39 -5.92
CA VAL A 12 -8.76 -15.25 -5.15
C VAL A 12 -8.51 -14.09 -6.11
N VAL A 13 -9.16 -12.96 -5.84
CA VAL A 13 -9.02 -11.72 -6.61
C VAL A 13 -8.41 -10.65 -5.71
N CYS A 14 -7.33 -10.04 -6.18
CA CYS A 14 -6.70 -8.87 -5.54
C CYS A 14 -7.18 -7.60 -6.23
N VAL A 15 -7.92 -6.77 -5.51
CA VAL A 15 -8.49 -5.52 -6.06
C VAL A 15 -7.55 -4.36 -5.79
N GLY A 16 -7.13 -3.66 -6.84
CA GLY A 16 -6.14 -2.59 -6.80
C GLY A 16 -6.71 -1.18 -6.62
N SER A 17 -8.02 -0.98 -6.80
CA SER A 17 -8.64 0.35 -6.63
C SER A 17 -10.10 0.31 -6.21
N ILE A 18 -10.60 1.42 -5.66
CA ILE A 18 -12.03 1.60 -5.34
C ILE A 18 -12.88 1.54 -6.62
N GLU A 19 -12.36 2.06 -7.74
CA GLU A 19 -13.05 2.02 -9.03
C GLU A 19 -13.18 0.60 -9.57
N GLU A 20 -12.12 -0.20 -9.51
CA GLU A 20 -12.16 -1.62 -9.84
C GLU A 20 -13.15 -2.37 -8.95
N LEU A 21 -13.18 -2.08 -7.64
CA LEU A 21 -14.16 -2.68 -6.74
C LEU A 21 -15.61 -2.34 -7.14
N LYS A 22 -15.88 -1.09 -7.54
CA LYS A 22 -17.21 -0.68 -8.03
C LYS A 22 -17.59 -1.43 -9.29
N GLN A 23 -16.66 -1.60 -10.23
CA GLN A 23 -16.89 -2.32 -11.48
C GLN A 23 -17.17 -3.82 -11.24
N LEU A 24 -16.40 -4.45 -10.35
CA LEU A 24 -16.55 -5.88 -10.03
C LEU A 24 -17.78 -6.18 -9.16
N SER A 25 -18.13 -5.30 -8.23
CA SER A 25 -19.27 -5.50 -7.32
C SER A 25 -20.60 -5.04 -7.92
N GLY A 26 -20.59 -4.11 -8.88
CA GLY A 26 -21.80 -3.47 -9.40
C GLY A 26 -22.54 -2.60 -8.38
N VAL A 27 -21.94 -2.33 -7.21
CA VAL A 27 -22.52 -1.53 -6.13
C VAL A 27 -21.71 -0.24 -5.96
N SER A 28 -22.42 0.88 -5.74
CA SER A 28 -21.82 2.13 -5.28
C SER A 28 -21.21 1.90 -3.90
N VAL A 29 -19.89 1.80 -3.84
CA VAL A 29 -19.16 1.49 -2.62
C VAL A 29 -19.01 2.75 -1.76
N ASP A 30 -20.06 3.08 -1.01
CA ASP A 30 -19.97 3.98 0.15
C ASP A 30 -19.45 3.22 1.39
N ASP A 31 -19.58 1.89 1.37
CA ASP A 31 -19.08 0.94 2.36
C ASP A 31 -18.42 -0.26 1.64
N ILE A 32 -17.12 -0.47 1.89
CA ILE A 32 -16.30 -1.55 1.30
C ILE A 32 -16.61 -2.94 1.90
N HIS A 33 -17.62 -3.04 2.78
CA HIS A 33 -18.02 -4.26 3.46
C HIS A 33 -19.31 -4.87 2.85
N HIS A 34 -19.11 -5.82 1.92
CA HIS A 34 -20.02 -6.93 1.52
C HIS A 34 -21.21 -6.65 0.58
N LYS A 35 -21.25 -7.38 -0.56
CA LYS A 35 -22.43 -7.99 -1.26
C LYS A 35 -22.02 -8.62 -2.62
N GLY A 36 -21.31 -9.76 -2.62
CA GLY A 36 -20.92 -10.48 -3.86
C GLY A 36 -20.65 -11.98 -3.64
N LEU A 37 -20.43 -12.73 -4.73
CA LEU A 37 -20.07 -14.17 -4.74
C LEU A 37 -18.73 -14.45 -4.05
N LEU A 38 -17.80 -13.49 -4.12
CA LEU A 38 -16.53 -13.51 -3.40
C LEU A 38 -16.64 -12.64 -2.14
N ARG A 39 -16.09 -13.14 -1.04
CA ARG A 39 -16.07 -12.42 0.24
C ARG A 39 -14.70 -11.83 0.48
N ARG A 40 -14.67 -10.56 0.93
CA ARG A 40 -13.42 -9.96 1.39
C ARG A 40 -12.92 -10.73 2.61
N ILE A 41 -11.63 -11.04 2.65
CA ILE A 41 -11.01 -11.63 3.84
C ILE A 41 -11.04 -10.64 5.03
N PRO A 42 -11.17 -11.13 6.27
CA PRO A 42 -11.27 -10.28 7.45
C PRO A 42 -9.96 -9.58 7.81
N GLU A 43 -8.80 -10.11 7.37
CA GLU A 43 -7.48 -9.60 7.73
C GLU A 43 -7.25 -8.18 7.20
N VAL A 44 -6.57 -7.39 8.02
CA VAL A 44 -6.14 -6.02 7.73
C VAL A 44 -4.62 -5.99 7.52
N PHE A 45 -4.12 -4.92 6.90
CA PHE A 45 -2.67 -4.78 6.77
C PHE A 45 -2.03 -4.48 8.12
N ASP A 46 -0.75 -4.84 8.24
CA ASP A 46 0.10 -4.38 9.33
C ASP A 46 0.35 -2.87 9.18
N PHE A 47 0.33 -2.13 10.28
CA PHE A 47 0.56 -0.68 10.28
C PHE A 47 1.96 -0.32 9.75
N TRP A 48 2.93 -1.22 9.88
CA TRP A 48 4.26 -1.01 9.27
C TRP A 48 4.24 -1.06 7.75
N PHE A 49 3.31 -1.82 7.16
CA PHE A 49 3.09 -1.81 5.71
C PHE A 49 2.50 -0.47 5.27
N GLU A 50 1.54 0.06 6.02
CA GLU A 50 0.93 1.37 5.75
C GLU A 50 1.95 2.51 5.86
N SER A 51 2.73 2.55 6.95
CA SER A 51 3.76 3.58 7.16
C SER A 51 4.94 3.46 6.17
N GLY A 52 5.33 2.25 5.78
CA GLY A 52 6.34 2.04 4.74
C GLY A 52 5.85 2.38 3.33
N SER A 53 4.53 2.39 3.11
CA SER A 53 3.91 2.83 1.84
C SER A 53 3.82 4.35 1.70
N MET A 54 4.11 5.11 2.76
CA MET A 54 3.97 6.57 2.83
C MET A 54 4.58 7.32 1.63
N PRO A 55 5.79 7.02 1.13
CA PRO A 55 6.43 7.82 0.08
C PRO A 55 5.56 8.03 -1.16
N TYR A 56 4.87 6.99 -1.62
CA TYR A 56 3.99 7.04 -2.80
C TYR A 56 2.51 7.23 -2.41
N ALA A 57 2.08 6.68 -1.27
CA ALA A 57 0.68 6.76 -0.83
C ALA A 57 0.26 8.19 -0.48
N GLN A 58 1.16 9.00 0.10
CA GLN A 58 0.85 10.38 0.52
C GLN A 58 0.44 11.29 -0.65
N VAL A 59 0.87 10.98 -1.87
CA VAL A 59 0.56 11.76 -3.08
C VAL A 59 -0.45 11.06 -3.98
N HIS A 60 -1.11 10.01 -3.52
CA HIS A 60 -2.06 9.22 -4.33
C HIS A 60 -1.41 8.66 -5.62
N TYR A 61 -0.12 8.28 -5.55
CA TYR A 61 0.52 7.56 -6.65
C TYR A 61 -0.10 6.15 -6.78
N PRO A 62 -0.33 5.64 -8.00
CA PRO A 62 0.02 6.19 -9.31
C PRO A 62 -1.08 7.01 -10.00
N ILE A 63 -2.14 7.42 -9.29
CA ILE A 63 -3.33 8.05 -9.89
C ILE A 63 -3.06 9.54 -10.18
N ASP A 64 -2.83 10.35 -9.14
CA ASP A 64 -2.72 11.82 -9.30
C ASP A 64 -1.30 12.35 -9.10
N GLY A 65 -0.53 11.80 -8.15
CA GLY A 65 0.75 12.38 -7.70
C GLY A 65 2.00 11.91 -8.42
N ARG A 66 1.92 11.46 -9.68
CA ARG A 66 3.08 10.92 -10.41
C ARG A 66 4.27 11.87 -10.45
N ARG A 67 4.01 13.14 -10.82
CA ARG A 67 5.08 14.14 -10.91
C ARG A 67 5.70 14.41 -9.55
N THR A 68 4.87 14.70 -8.56
CA THR A 68 5.33 14.96 -7.18
C THR A 68 6.17 13.79 -6.65
N PHE A 69 5.71 12.54 -6.83
CA PHE A 69 6.47 11.36 -6.43
C PHE A 69 7.82 11.28 -7.13
N THR A 70 7.85 11.46 -8.46
CA THR A 70 9.10 11.36 -9.23
C THR A 70 10.09 12.49 -8.85
N ASP A 71 9.58 13.67 -8.49
CA ASP A 71 10.39 14.82 -8.11
C ASP A 71 10.91 14.74 -6.66
N THR A 72 10.22 14.01 -5.76
CA THR A 72 10.57 13.92 -4.33
C THR A 72 11.17 12.58 -3.90
N PHE A 73 11.10 11.55 -4.76
CA PHE A 73 11.60 10.22 -4.47
C PHE A 73 12.89 9.92 -5.26
N PRO A 74 13.96 9.40 -4.62
CA PRO A 74 14.07 9.09 -3.19
C PRO A 74 14.34 10.34 -2.34
N ALA A 75 13.89 10.31 -1.08
CA ALA A 75 14.04 11.42 -0.14
C ALA A 75 15.52 11.71 0.15
N ASP A 76 15.90 12.99 0.26
CA ASP A 76 17.30 13.31 0.56
C ASP A 76 17.71 12.93 1.99
N PHE A 77 16.76 12.94 2.93
CA PHE A 77 17.05 12.79 4.36
C PHE A 77 15.84 12.27 5.16
N ILE A 78 16.09 11.37 6.10
CA ILE A 78 15.15 11.02 7.19
C ILE A 78 15.89 10.90 8.53
N ALA A 79 15.19 11.17 9.64
CA ALA A 79 15.73 11.02 10.99
C ALA A 79 14.66 10.54 11.97
N GLU A 80 14.92 9.43 12.63
CA GLU A 80 14.07 8.84 13.68
C GLU A 80 14.93 8.05 14.67
N GLY A 81 14.36 7.65 15.80
CA GLY A 81 15.07 6.89 16.84
C GLY A 81 15.59 5.51 16.40
N ILE A 82 16.56 4.98 17.14
CA ILE A 82 17.23 3.69 16.85
C ILE A 82 16.29 2.48 16.81
N ASP A 83 15.16 2.55 17.50
CA ASP A 83 14.10 1.54 17.46
C ASP A 83 13.51 1.36 16.05
N GLN A 84 13.55 2.40 15.19
CA GLN A 84 13.05 2.33 13.83
C GLN A 84 13.87 1.45 12.88
N THR A 85 15.07 1.02 13.30
CA THR A 85 15.86 0.01 12.56
C THR A 85 15.13 -1.33 12.40
N ARG A 86 14.18 -1.63 13.30
CA ARG A 86 13.32 -2.84 13.22
C ARG A 86 11.86 -2.52 12.87
N GLY A 87 11.57 -1.26 12.58
CA GLY A 87 10.24 -0.76 12.24
C GLY A 87 10.26 -0.06 10.89
N TRP A 88 10.08 1.26 10.91
CA TRP A 88 9.83 2.05 9.71
C TRP A 88 10.96 2.02 8.68
N PHE A 89 12.22 2.08 9.10
CA PHE A 89 13.35 2.04 8.16
C PHE A 89 13.40 0.73 7.39
N TYR A 90 13.08 -0.38 8.05
CA TYR A 90 13.04 -1.70 7.44
C TYR A 90 11.90 -1.79 6.42
N THR A 91 10.67 -1.41 6.79
CA THR A 91 9.52 -1.54 5.88
C THR A 91 9.59 -0.57 4.71
N LEU A 92 10.09 0.66 4.92
CA LEU A 92 10.41 1.58 3.83
C LEU A 92 11.35 0.91 2.82
N LEU A 93 12.47 0.35 3.28
CA LEU A 93 13.46 -0.25 2.38
C LEU A 93 12.90 -1.45 1.62
N VAL A 94 12.17 -2.34 2.30
CA VAL A 94 11.57 -3.53 1.68
C VAL A 94 10.57 -3.13 0.60
N ILE A 95 9.62 -2.24 0.91
CA ILE A 95 8.58 -1.82 -0.04
C ILE A 95 9.20 -1.07 -1.21
N SER A 96 10.11 -0.13 -0.94
CA SER A 96 10.80 0.67 -1.94
C SER A 96 11.59 -0.18 -2.93
N THR A 97 12.37 -1.12 -2.42
CA THR A 97 13.19 -2.02 -3.25
C THR A 97 12.29 -2.95 -4.07
N THR A 98 11.20 -3.46 -3.49
CA THR A 98 10.28 -4.38 -4.18
C THR A 98 9.48 -3.69 -5.28
N LEU A 99 9.06 -2.44 -5.08
CA LEU A 99 8.20 -1.71 -6.03
C LEU A 99 8.98 -0.87 -7.05
N PHE A 100 10.13 -0.31 -6.65
CA PHE A 100 10.84 0.70 -7.43
C PHE A 100 12.33 0.40 -7.67
N ASP A 101 12.85 -0.71 -7.15
CA ASP A 101 14.26 -1.13 -7.29
C ASP A 101 15.28 -0.05 -6.87
N GLN A 102 14.93 0.74 -5.85
CA GLN A 102 15.80 1.79 -5.31
C GLN A 102 15.54 2.01 -3.81
N PRO A 103 16.52 2.53 -3.05
CA PRO A 103 16.32 2.88 -1.64
C PRO A 103 15.38 4.10 -1.51
N PRO A 104 14.58 4.19 -0.44
CA PRO A 104 13.58 5.25 -0.29
C PRO A 104 14.16 6.60 0.17
N PHE A 105 15.41 6.61 0.65
CA PHE A 105 16.12 7.78 1.14
C PHE A 105 17.62 7.71 0.86
N LYS A 106 18.29 8.86 0.79
CA LYS A 106 19.74 8.98 0.54
C LYS A 106 20.57 9.07 1.82
N ASN A 107 20.07 9.77 2.84
CA ASN A 107 20.74 9.94 4.13
C ASN A 107 19.78 9.60 5.28
N LEU A 108 20.30 8.97 6.32
CA LEU A 108 19.56 8.54 7.49
C LEU A 108 20.32 8.92 8.76
N ILE A 109 19.65 9.58 9.71
CA ILE A 109 20.16 9.81 11.07
C ILE A 109 19.35 8.97 12.05
N VAL A 110 20.09 8.37 13.00
CA VAL A 110 19.55 7.62 14.14
C VAL A 110 19.85 8.37 15.43
#